data_AF-A0A5B7J007-F1
#
_entry.id   AF-A0A5B7J007-F1
#
_cell.length_a   1.000
_cell.length_b   1.000
_cell.length_c   1.000
_cell.angle_alpha   90.00
_cell.angle_beta   90.00
_cell.angle_gamma   90.00
#
_symmetry.space_group_name_H-M   'P 1'
#
loop_
_entity.id
_entity.type
_entity.pdbx_description
1 polymer ?
#
loop_
_entity_poly.entity_id
_entity_poly.type
_entity_poly.pdbx_seq_one_letter_code
_entity_poly.pdbx_strand_id
1 'polypeptide(L)'
;MYIRSLKNLQTKDSVDILLGFAEGEARKPAIAAARALQIMPSDYLNSEALKRLERIFLELGRQHDSSVRAMAADILLQNKPTEEFVKSLLEIMSSQSARELNTVLLGRLWDLASSDDNLQKVSVEFPAN
;
A
#
# COMPACT_ATOMS: atom_id res chain seq x y z
N MET A 1 6.42 10.06 19.74
CA MET A 1 6.96 9.03 20.65
C MET A 1 6.20 7.71 20.50
N TYR A 2 4.88 7.67 20.75
CA TYR A 2 4.10 6.43 20.79
C TYR A 2 4.17 5.54 19.52
N ILE A 3 3.91 6.07 18.32
CA ILE A 3 3.97 5.31 17.06
C ILE A 3 5.38 4.74 16.78
N ARG A 4 6.42 5.46 17.20
CA ARG A 4 7.81 5.00 17.03
C ARG A 4 8.11 3.82 17.95
N SER A 5 7.57 3.81 19.16
CA SER A 5 7.68 2.67 20.07
C SER A 5 6.97 1.44 19.51
N LEU A 6 5.75 1.60 18.97
CA LEU A 6 5.01 0.51 18.33
C LEU A 6 5.76 -0.06 17.10
N LYS A 7 6.33 0.82 16.27
CA LYS A 7 7.17 0.42 15.14
C LYS A 7 8.33 -0.49 15.56
N ASN A 8 8.96 -0.21 16.70
CA ASN A 8 10.08 -1.01 17.19
C ASN A 8 9.62 -2.31 17.85
N LEU A 9 8.43 -2.32 18.47
CA LEU A 9 7.88 -3.47 19.17
C LEU A 9 7.42 -4.57 18.21
N GLN A 10 6.92 -4.18 17.03
CA GLN A 10 6.46 -5.10 15.98
C GLN A 10 5.56 -6.22 16.48
N THR A 11 4.58 -5.92 17.34
CA THR A 11 3.64 -6.94 17.84
C THR A 11 2.37 -6.96 17.02
N LYS A 12 1.74 -8.13 16.90
CA LYS A 12 0.45 -8.30 16.22
C LYS A 12 -0.62 -7.35 16.79
N ASP A 13 -0.64 -7.17 18.10
CA ASP A 13 -1.59 -6.28 18.79
C ASP A 13 -1.43 -4.80 18.42
N SER A 14 -0.27 -4.41 17.89
CA SER A 14 -0.03 -3.02 17.46
C SER A 14 -0.62 -2.71 16.09
N VAL A 15 -0.97 -3.72 15.28
CA VAL A 15 -1.45 -3.54 13.90
C VAL A 15 -2.72 -2.71 13.88
N ASP A 16 -3.72 -3.02 14.71
CA ASP A 16 -4.99 -2.29 14.72
C ASP A 16 -4.84 -0.84 15.19
N ILE A 17 -3.94 -0.60 16.14
CA ILE A 17 -3.62 0.75 16.63
C ILE A 17 -2.96 1.57 15.52
N LEU A 18 -2.00 0.98 14.81
CA LEU A 18 -1.32 1.62 13.70
C LEU A 18 -2.28 1.91 12.54
N LEU A 19 -3.19 0.99 12.22
CA LEU A 19 -4.22 1.21 11.21
C LEU A 19 -5.14 2.38 11.59
N GLY A 20 -5.56 2.48 12.86
CA GLY A 20 -6.35 3.62 13.32
C GLY A 20 -5.65 4.97 13.13
N PHE A 21 -4.34 5.03 13.34
CA PHE A 21 -3.56 6.24 13.04
C PHE A 21 -3.40 6.48 11.54
N ALA A 22 -3.22 5.44 10.73
CA ALA A 22 -3.07 5.55 9.27
C ALA A 22 -4.36 6.02 8.58
N GLU A 23 -5.52 5.63 9.10
CA GLU A 23 -6.84 6.05 8.62
C GLU A 23 -7.17 7.51 8.98
N GLY A 24 -6.57 8.02 10.05
CA GLY A 24 -6.87 9.33 10.62
C GLY A 24 -6.53 10.52 9.71
N GLU A 25 -7.08 11.68 10.07
CA GLU A 25 -6.92 12.93 9.31
C GLU A 25 -5.56 13.61 9.55
N ALA A 26 -4.95 13.35 10.71
CA ALA A 26 -3.71 13.98 11.10
C ALA A 26 -2.54 13.42 10.26
N ARG A 27 -2.10 14.22 9.27
CA ARG A 27 -1.06 13.87 8.29
C ARG A 27 0.19 13.21 8.88
N LYS A 28 0.82 13.85 9.87
CA LYS A 28 2.08 13.36 10.46
C LYS A 28 1.91 12.01 11.18
N PRO A 29 0.92 11.82 12.07
CA PRO A 29 0.59 10.51 12.63
C PRO A 29 0.30 9.45 11.56
N ALA A 30 -0.50 9.77 10.54
CA ALA A 30 -0.86 8.81 9.50
C ALA A 30 0.36 8.30 8.72
N ILE A 31 1.24 9.21 8.29
CA ILE A 31 2.50 8.85 7.62
C ILE A 31 3.39 7.99 8.53
N ALA A 32 3.51 8.34 9.80
CA ALA A 32 4.34 7.59 10.74
C ALA A 32 3.80 6.17 10.97
N ALA A 33 2.48 6.02 11.04
CA ALA A 33 1.83 4.73 11.23
C ALA A 33 1.91 3.85 9.98
N ALA A 34 1.69 4.40 8.80
CA ALA A 34 1.86 3.69 7.52
C ALA A 34 3.31 3.16 7.36
N ARG A 35 4.32 3.96 7.73
CA ARG A 35 5.72 3.52 7.76
C ARG A 35 6.01 2.41 8.76
N ALA A 36 5.24 2.34 9.85
CA ALA A 36 5.37 1.26 10.82
C ALA A 36 4.74 -0.02 10.26
N LEU A 37 3.56 0.08 9.64
CA LEU A 37 2.87 -1.03 8.99
C LEU A 37 3.70 -1.66 7.87
N GLN A 38 4.42 -0.85 7.07
CA GLN A 38 5.30 -1.34 6.00
C GLN A 38 6.40 -2.30 6.45
N ILE A 39 6.83 -2.24 7.71
CA ILE A 39 7.88 -3.12 8.23
C ILE A 39 7.33 -4.22 9.12
N MET A 40 6.00 -4.36 9.23
CA MET A 40 5.40 -5.45 9.98
C MET A 40 5.60 -6.78 9.25
N PRO A 41 5.86 -7.88 9.98
CA PRO A 41 5.79 -9.21 9.41
C PRO A 41 4.44 -9.45 8.72
N SER A 42 4.47 -10.00 7.51
CA SER A 42 3.26 -10.32 6.73
C SER A 42 2.24 -11.15 7.51
N ASP A 43 2.70 -12.10 8.34
CA ASP A 43 1.83 -12.95 9.17
C ASP A 43 1.03 -12.18 10.23
N TYR A 44 1.40 -10.92 10.50
CA TYR A 44 0.66 -10.04 11.42
C TYR A 44 -0.41 -9.22 10.70
N LEU A 45 -0.32 -9.09 9.38
CA LEU A 45 -1.28 -8.39 8.53
C LEU A 45 -2.36 -9.37 8.03
N ASN A 46 -3.35 -9.63 8.88
CA ASN A 46 -4.48 -10.49 8.53
C ASN A 46 -5.37 -9.88 7.43
N SER A 47 -6.35 -10.65 6.95
CA SER A 47 -7.26 -10.20 5.89
C SER A 47 -8.04 -8.92 6.22
N GLU A 48 -8.34 -8.65 7.49
CA GLU A 48 -9.01 -7.41 7.91
C GLU A 48 -8.06 -6.20 7.81
N ALA A 49 -6.81 -6.36 8.23
CA ALA A 49 -5.78 -5.34 8.08
C ALA A 49 -5.56 -4.99 6.61
N LEU A 50 -5.50 -6.01 5.73
CA LEU A 50 -5.34 -5.80 4.28
C LEU A 50 -6.56 -5.07 3.69
N LYS A 51 -7.79 -5.42 4.07
CA LYS A 51 -9.00 -4.68 3.64
C LYS A 51 -8.97 -3.22 4.06
N ARG A 52 -8.50 -2.92 5.27
CA ARG A 52 -8.37 -1.53 5.76
C ARG A 52 -7.32 -0.75 4.96
N LEU A 53 -6.19 -1.37 4.62
CA LEU A 53 -5.16 -0.78 3.75
C LEU A 53 -5.68 -0.53 2.33
N GLU A 54 -6.49 -1.45 1.79
CA GLU A 54 -7.12 -1.29 0.48
C GLU A 54 -8.08 -0.09 0.47
N ARG A 55 -8.90 0.07 1.52
CA ARG A 55 -9.76 1.26 1.68
C ARG A 55 -8.96 2.56 1.72
N ILE A 56 -7.81 2.59 2.39
CA ILE A 56 -6.90 3.75 2.41
C ILE A 56 -6.38 4.04 0.99
N PHE A 57 -5.92 3.02 0.27
CA PHE A 57 -5.37 3.16 -1.07
C PHE A 57 -6.41 3.70 -2.07
N LEU A 58 -7.61 3.14 -2.03
CA LEU A 58 -8.76 3.50 -2.88
C LEU A 58 -9.48 4.78 -2.40
N GLU A 59 -9.07 5.37 -1.27
CA GLU A 59 -9.71 6.54 -0.66
C GLU A 59 -11.21 6.33 -0.35
N LEU A 60 -11.58 5.11 0.06
CA LEU A 60 -12.96 4.75 0.36
C LEU A 60 -13.40 5.37 1.70
N GLY A 61 -14.12 6.48 1.58
CA GLY A 61 -14.72 7.22 2.69
C GLY A 61 -14.07 8.57 2.96
N ARG A 62 -12.77 8.73 2.66
CA ARG A 62 -12.06 10.02 2.70
C ARG A 62 -10.81 10.02 1.84
N GLN A 63 -10.32 11.22 1.53
CA GLN A 63 -9.00 11.40 0.92
C GLN A 63 -7.87 11.15 1.92
N HIS A 64 -6.78 10.56 1.46
CA HIS A 64 -5.58 10.27 2.25
C HIS A 64 -4.35 10.96 1.65
N ASP A 65 -3.34 11.19 2.48
CA ASP A 65 -2.05 11.69 2.00
C ASP A 65 -1.45 10.71 0.98
N SER A 66 -0.91 11.22 -0.13
CA SER A 66 -0.38 10.41 -1.23
C SER A 66 0.71 9.44 -0.77
N SER A 67 1.52 9.82 0.24
CA SER A 67 2.54 8.93 0.80
C SER A 67 1.90 7.77 1.57
N VAL A 68 0.81 8.02 2.28
CA VAL A 68 0.06 6.98 3.02
C VAL A 68 -0.55 5.98 2.03
N ARG A 69 -1.13 6.47 0.93
CA ARG A 69 -1.68 5.62 -0.14
C ARG A 69 -0.61 4.77 -0.81
N ALA A 70 0.53 5.37 -1.15
CA ALA A 70 1.65 4.65 -1.76
C ALA A 70 2.17 3.53 -0.84
N MET A 71 2.29 3.80 0.46
CA MET A 71 2.70 2.79 1.44
C MET A 71 1.66 1.68 1.60
N ALA A 72 0.36 2.01 1.59
CA ALA A 72 -0.71 1.01 1.64
C ALA A 72 -0.68 0.08 0.41
N ALA A 73 -0.49 0.64 -0.78
CA ALA A 73 -0.33 -0.14 -2.00
C ALA A 73 0.90 -1.05 -1.98
N ASP A 74 2.06 -0.54 -1.53
CA ASP A 74 3.29 -1.33 -1.38
C ASP A 74 3.08 -2.53 -0.43
N ILE A 75 2.37 -2.34 0.68
CA ILE A 75 2.02 -3.44 1.60
C ILE A 75 1.12 -4.46 0.92
N LEU A 76 0.08 -4.02 0.20
CA LEU A 76 -0.87 -4.92 -0.47
C LEU A 76 -0.20 -5.76 -1.55
N LEU A 77 0.70 -5.16 -2.33
CA LEU A 77 1.51 -5.86 -3.33
C LEU A 77 2.43 -6.92 -2.72
N GLN A 78 2.94 -6.71 -1.51
CA GLN A 78 3.79 -7.66 -0.80
C GLN A 78 3.00 -8.81 -0.14
N ASN A 79 1.69 -8.67 0.04
CA ASN A 79 0.85 -9.62 0.80
C ASN A 79 -0.16 -10.37 -0.09
N LYS A 80 0.31 -10.92 -1.21
CA LYS A 80 -0.50 -11.66 -2.21
C LYS A 80 -1.71 -10.84 -2.69
N PRO A 81 -1.50 -9.87 -3.59
CA PRO A 81 -2.56 -8.98 -4.04
C PRO A 81 -3.70 -9.76 -4.69
N THR A 82 -4.93 -9.29 -4.50
CA THR A 82 -6.10 -9.81 -5.22
C THR A 82 -6.10 -9.28 -6.65
N GLU A 83 -6.73 -10.02 -7.56
CA GLU A 83 -6.89 -9.57 -8.95
C GLU A 83 -7.64 -8.23 -9.03
N GLU A 84 -8.66 -8.05 -8.19
CA GLU A 84 -9.44 -6.81 -8.09
C GLU A 84 -8.56 -5.62 -7.69
N PHE A 85 -7.70 -5.80 -6.67
CA PHE A 85 -6.77 -4.76 -6.25
C PHE A 85 -5.80 -4.37 -7.38
N VAL A 86 -5.26 -5.35 -8.11
CA VAL A 86 -4.36 -5.09 -9.24
C VAL A 86 -5.07 -4.30 -10.34
N LYS A 87 -6.34 -4.62 -10.65
CA LYS A 87 -7.14 -3.85 -11.61
C LYS A 87 -7.33 -2.40 -11.15
N SER A 88 -7.76 -2.19 -9.91
CA SER A 88 -7.94 -0.84 -9.37
C SER A 88 -6.63 -0.05 -9.30
N LEU A 89 -5.51 -0.72 -9.02
CA LEU A 89 -4.17 -0.13 -9.06
C LEU A 89 -3.85 0.40 -10.47
N LEU A 90 -4.05 -0.43 -11.49
CA LEU A 90 -3.81 -0.04 -12.89
C LEU A 90 -4.72 1.12 -13.32
N GLU A 91 -6.00 1.09 -12.97
CA GLU A 91 -6.95 2.18 -13.26
C GLU A 91 -6.52 3.52 -12.65
N ILE A 92 -6.14 3.50 -11.37
CA ILE A 92 -5.64 4.71 -10.68
C ILE A 92 -4.38 5.23 -11.35
N MET A 93 -3.48 4.32 -11.76
CA MET A 93 -2.23 4.69 -12.42
C MET A 93 -2.43 5.26 -13.82
N SER A 94 -3.43 4.78 -14.56
CA SER A 94 -3.81 5.33 -15.87
C SER A 94 -4.51 6.70 -15.77
N SER A 95 -4.97 7.10 -14.58
CA SER A 95 -5.60 8.41 -14.38
C SER A 95 -4.55 9.54 -14.26
N GLN A 96 -4.80 10.67 -14.94
CA GLN A 96 -3.89 11.82 -15.03
C GLN A 96 -3.58 12.50 -13.66
N SER A 97 -4.29 12.12 -12.60
CA SER A 97 -4.20 12.68 -11.25
C SER A 97 -3.10 12.07 -10.37
N ALA A 98 -2.48 10.96 -10.79
CA ALA A 98 -1.64 10.12 -9.94
C ALA A 98 -0.12 10.22 -10.21
N ARG A 99 0.38 11.29 -10.85
CA ARG A 99 1.77 11.38 -11.34
C ARG A 99 2.85 11.02 -10.30
N GLU A 100 2.71 11.46 -9.05
CA GLU A 100 3.64 11.13 -7.95
C GLU A 100 3.47 9.70 -7.41
N LEU A 101 2.23 9.20 -7.38
CA LEU A 101 1.92 7.83 -6.97
C LEU A 101 2.49 6.82 -7.99
N ASN A 102 2.40 7.17 -9.28
CA ASN A 102 2.80 6.35 -10.40
C ASN A 102 4.31 6.04 -10.40
N THR A 103 5.18 6.98 -10.08
CA THR A 103 6.64 6.73 -10.12
C THR A 103 7.07 5.67 -9.09
N VAL A 104 6.48 5.69 -7.90
CA VAL A 104 6.79 4.73 -6.83
C VAL A 104 6.20 3.35 -7.15
N LEU A 105 4.96 3.32 -7.65
CA LEU A 105 4.25 2.07 -7.92
C LEU A 105 4.74 1.35 -9.18
N LEU A 106 5.14 2.10 -10.23
CA LEU A 106 5.74 1.53 -11.43
C LEU A 106 7.05 0.80 -11.13
N GLY A 107 7.91 1.37 -10.28
CA GLY A 107 9.15 0.71 -9.87
C GLY A 107 8.89 -0.63 -9.17
N ARG A 108 7.90 -0.67 -8.27
CA ARG A 108 7.53 -1.90 -7.55
C ARG A 108 6.89 -2.96 -8.43
N LEU A 109 6.00 -2.56 -9.35
CA LEU A 109 5.41 -3.47 -10.31
C LEU A 109 6.45 -4.06 -11.24
N TRP A 110 7.45 -3.27 -11.65
CA TRP A 110 8.58 -3.77 -12.44
C TRP A 110 9.41 -4.81 -11.67
N ASP A 111 9.73 -4.53 -10.40
CA ASP A 111 10.47 -5.46 -9.53
C ASP A 111 9.71 -6.79 -9.35
N LEU A 112 8.38 -6.71 -9.17
CA LEU A 112 7.50 -7.89 -9.02
C LEU A 112 7.37 -8.68 -10.32
N ALA A 113 7.12 -8.01 -11.44
CA ALA A 113 7.02 -8.64 -12.76
C ALA A 113 8.35 -9.30 -13.20
N SER A 114 9.48 -8.74 -12.77
CA SER A 114 10.81 -9.32 -13.01
C SER A 114 11.12 -10.53 -12.12
N SER A 115 10.34 -10.76 -11.06
CA SER A 115 10.56 -11.82 -10.07
C SER A 115 9.53 -12.96 -10.14
N ASP A 116 8.48 -12.85 -10.96
CA ASP A 116 7.38 -13.82 -11.09
C ASP A 116 7.03 -14.09 -12.57
N ASP A 117 7.33 -15.30 -13.07
CA ASP A 117 7.17 -15.70 -14.49
C ASP A 117 5.71 -15.60 -15.00
N ASN A 118 4.70 -15.60 -14.12
CA ASN A 118 3.30 -15.47 -14.52
C ASN A 118 2.86 -14.03 -14.83
N LEU A 119 3.58 -13.02 -14.35
CA LEU A 119 3.24 -11.61 -14.55
C LEU A 119 3.92 -10.98 -15.77
N GLN A 120 4.96 -11.61 -16.34
CA GLN A 120 5.63 -11.16 -17.58
C GLN A 120 4.69 -11.05 -18.78
N LYS A 121 3.58 -11.81 -18.78
CA LYS A 121 2.58 -11.76 -19.86
C LYS A 121 1.78 -10.45 -19.87
N VAL A 122 1.64 -9.78 -18.73
CA VAL A 122 0.91 -8.50 -18.61
C VAL A 122 1.78 -7.32 -19.08
N SER A 123 3.11 -7.47 -19.02
CA SER A 123 4.08 -6.42 -19.41
C SER A 123 4.18 -6.17 -20.92
N VAL A 124 3.64 -7.04 -21.77
CA VAL A 124 3.74 -6.94 -23.24
C VAL A 124 2.71 -5.97 -23.83
N GLU A 125 1.70 -5.55 -23.07
CA GLU A 125 0.59 -4.70 -23.58
C GLU A 125 0.74 -3.20 -23.28
N PHE A 126 1.76 -2.76 -22.52
CA PHE A 126 1.95 -1.33 -22.24
C PHE A 126 2.96 -0.72 -23.21
N PRO A 127 2.55 0.17 -24.13
CA PRO A 127 3.48 0.90 -24.97
C PRO A 127 4.28 1.89 -24.11
N ALA A 128 5.60 1.81 -24.21
CA ALA A 128 6.49 2.83 -23.69
C ALA A 128 6.18 4.17 -24.40
N ASN A 129 5.77 5.17 -23.61
CA ASN A 129 5.74 6.57 -24.01
C ASN A 129 6.97 7.27 -23.43
#